data_AF-A0A2E1N8U1-F1
#
_entry.id   AF-A0A2E1N8U1-F1
#
_cell.length_a   1.000
_cell.length_b   1.000
_cell.length_c   1.000
_cell.angle_alpha   90.00
_cell.angle_beta   90.00
_cell.angle_gamma   90.00
#
_symmetry.space_group_name_H-M   'P 1'
#
loop_
_entity.id
_entity.type
_entity.pdbx_description
1 polymer ?
#
loop_
_entity_poly.entity_id
_entity_poly.type
_entity_poly.pdbx_seq_one_letter_code
_entity_poly.pdbx_strand_id
1 'polypeptide(L)'
;MPSRWVIIAWANFALAVAAVLKFIPILLSLRHGLVLSPEQIAVGLGDERLWSLDLISDTPYLVCVWGLVALWMRRQTGSPRLIPWRATRQNS
;
A
#
# COMPACT_ATOMS: atom_id res chain seq x y z
N MET A 1 18.35 -19.96 7.11
CA MET A 1 17.78 -18.65 7.51
C MET A 1 17.66 -17.79 6.26
N PRO A 2 16.50 -17.15 5.98
CA PRO A 2 16.36 -16.27 4.83
C PRO A 2 17.37 -15.12 4.94
N SER A 3 18.01 -14.74 3.82
CA SER A 3 18.97 -13.63 3.86
C SER A 3 18.26 -12.34 4.25
N ARG A 4 18.95 -11.42 4.93
CA ARG A 4 18.42 -10.09 5.31
C ARG A 4 17.71 -9.37 4.16
N TRP A 5 18.18 -9.57 2.93
CA TRP A 5 17.61 -8.99 1.73
C TRP A 5 16.27 -9.60 1.32
N VAL A 6 16.05 -10.90 1.59
CA VAL A 6 14.76 -11.54 1.35
C VAL A 6 13.72 -10.99 2.33
N ILE A 7 14.10 -10.77 3.60
CA ILE A 7 13.22 -10.16 4.62
C ILE A 7 12.82 -8.73 4.20
N ILE A 8 13.79 -7.92 3.76
CA ILE A 8 13.53 -6.55 3.28
C ILE A 8 12.63 -6.55 2.04
N ALA A 9 12.81 -7.47 1.09
CA ALA A 9 11.93 -7.59 -0.07
C ALA A 9 10.49 -7.92 0.32
N TRP A 10 10.31 -8.85 1.26
CA TRP A 10 8.99 -9.19 1.79
C TRP A 10 8.34 -8.03 2.53
N ALA A 11 9.10 -7.30 3.36
CA ALA A 11 8.60 -6.12 4.04
C ALA A 11 8.19 -5.01 3.06
N ASN A 12 9.01 -4.75 2.04
CA ASN A 12 8.69 -3.77 0.99
C ASN A 12 7.49 -4.20 0.15
N PHE A 13 7.32 -5.50 -0.12
CA PHE A 13 6.15 -6.03 -0.78
C PHE A 13 4.88 -5.90 0.08
N ALA A 14 4.95 -6.24 1.36
CA ALA A 14 3.84 -6.07 2.30
C ALA A 14 3.43 -4.59 2.43
N LEU A 15 4.40 -3.68 2.41
CA LEU A 15 4.16 -2.23 2.39
C LEU A 15 3.35 -1.80 1.15
N ALA A 16 3.71 -2.32 -0.04
CA ALA A 16 2.95 -2.07 -1.26
C ALA A 16 1.53 -2.64 -1.20
N VAL A 17 1.36 -3.87 -0.68
CA VAL A 17 0.04 -4.48 -0.50
C VAL A 17 -0.81 -3.67 0.47
N ALA A 18 -0.25 -3.23 1.60
CA ALA A 18 -0.94 -2.38 2.56
C ALA A 18 -1.37 -1.04 1.92
N ALA A 19 -0.53 -0.44 1.08
CA ALA A 19 -0.87 0.76 0.33
C ALA A 19 -2.08 0.54 -0.59
N VAL A 20 -2.17 -0.61 -1.25
CA VAL A 20 -3.32 -0.96 -2.10
C VAL A 20 -4.58 -1.22 -1.27
N LEU A 21 -4.47 -1.92 -0.14
CA LEU A 21 -5.61 -2.24 0.72
C LEU A 21 -6.25 -0.99 1.34
N LYS A 22 -5.49 0.10 1.54
CA LYS A 22 -6.00 1.39 2.01
C LYS A 22 -7.05 2.02 1.08
N PHE A 23 -7.15 1.56 -0.18
CA PHE A 23 -8.19 2.04 -1.11
C PHE A 23 -9.53 1.31 -0.97
N ILE A 24 -9.61 0.20 -0.23
CA ILE A 24 -10.88 -0.54 -0.05
C ILE A 24 -11.97 0.34 0.57
N PRO A 25 -11.71 1.10 1.66
CA PRO A 25 -12.73 1.93 2.30
C PRO A 25 -13.31 3.00 1.36
N ILE A 26 -12.47 3.66 0.54
CA ILE A 26 -12.96 4.64 -0.42
C ILE A 26 -13.77 3.98 -1.54
N LEU A 27 -13.37 2.79 -2.03
CA LEU A 27 -14.15 2.05 -3.03
C LEU A 27 -15.53 1.66 -2.51
N LEU A 28 -15.61 1.20 -1.25
CA LEU A 28 -16.87 0.88 -0.60
C LEU A 28 -17.72 2.13 -0.41
N SER A 29 -17.13 3.21 0.10
CA SER A 29 -17.81 4.48 0.25
C SER A 29 -18.38 4.94 -1.10
N LEU A 30 -17.59 4.93 -2.18
CA LEU A 30 -17.99 5.38 -3.52
C LEU A 30 -19.17 4.60 -4.12
N ARG A 31 -19.46 3.37 -3.65
CA ARG A 31 -20.67 2.63 -4.05
C ARG A 31 -21.96 3.34 -3.64
N HIS A 32 -21.92 4.15 -2.59
CA HIS A 32 -23.06 4.95 -2.13
C HIS A 32 -23.28 6.23 -2.95
N GLY A 33 -22.44 6.49 -3.96
CA GLY A 33 -22.51 7.66 -4.83
C GLY A 33 -21.37 8.65 -4.59
N LEU A 34 -21.04 9.47 -5.59
CA LEU A 34 -20.01 10.53 -5.49
C LEU A 34 -20.45 11.66 -4.56
N VAL A 35 -21.75 11.97 -4.56
CA VAL A 35 -22.38 12.95 -3.67
C VAL A 35 -23.29 12.17 -2.73
N LEU A 36 -23.05 12.29 -1.43
CA LEU A 36 -23.91 11.67 -0.42
C LEU A 36 -25.20 12.49 -0.28
N SER A 37 -26.34 11.82 -0.20
CA SER A 37 -27.60 12.48 0.17
C SER A 37 -27.58 12.90 1.64
N PRO A 38 -28.40 13.89 2.05
CA PRO A 38 -28.52 14.28 3.46
C PRO A 38 -28.89 13.10 4.37
N GLU A 39 -29.68 12.17 3.87
CA GLU A 39 -30.10 10.95 4.56
C GLU A 39 -28.91 10.01 4.80
N GLN A 40 -28.03 9.84 3.81
CA GLN A 40 -26.82 9.04 3.93
C GLN A 40 -25.80 9.68 4.90
N ILE A 41 -25.69 11.01 4.88
CA ILE A 41 -24.85 11.76 5.83
C ILE A 41 -25.37 11.56 7.27
N ALA A 42 -26.69 11.60 7.48
CA ALA A 42 -27.31 11.37 8.78
C ALA A 42 -27.08 9.94 9.33
N VAL A 43 -26.84 8.96 8.46
CA VAL A 43 -26.50 7.57 8.83
C VAL A 43 -25.01 7.40 9.14
N GLY A 44 -24.17 8.43 8.95
CA GLY A 44 -22.74 8.42 9.29
C GLY A 44 -21.79 8.14 8.11
N LEU A 45 -22.31 7.97 6.88
CA LEU A 45 -21.48 7.74 5.68
C LEU A 45 -20.56 8.93 5.34
N GLY A 46 -20.89 10.13 5.84
CA GLY A 46 -20.05 11.32 5.71
C GLY A 46 -18.72 11.17 6.45
N ASP A 47 -18.77 10.72 7.71
CA ASP A 47 -17.58 10.52 8.54
C ASP A 47 -16.73 9.36 8.03
N GLU A 48 -17.36 8.27 7.56
CA GLU A 48 -16.66 7.16 6.92
C GLU A 48 -15.90 7.59 5.66
N ARG A 49 -16.50 8.48 4.85
CA ARG A 49 -15.86 9.03 3.65
C ARG A 49 -14.69 9.93 4.02
N LEU A 50 -14.86 10.83 4.98
CA LEU A 50 -13.78 11.69 5.47
C LEU A 50 -12.61 10.87 6.02
N TRP A 51 -12.90 9.85 6.82
CA TRP A 51 -11.89 8.92 7.33
C TRP A 51 -11.17 8.16 6.21
N SER A 52 -11.89 7.70 5.19
CA SER A 52 -11.27 7.01 4.05
C SER A 52 -10.36 7.92 3.22
N LEU A 53 -10.70 9.21 3.09
CA LEU A 53 -9.87 10.20 2.41
C LEU A 53 -8.61 10.51 3.23
N ASP A 54 -8.75 10.67 4.54
CA ASP A 54 -7.63 10.87 5.47
C ASP A 54 -6.65 9.70 5.40
N LEU A 55 -7.16 8.46 5.42
CA LEU A 55 -6.37 7.23 5.33
C LEU A 55 -5.52 7.11 4.05
N ILE A 56 -6.03 7.66 2.93
CA ILE A 56 -5.37 7.64 1.61
C ILE A 56 -4.49 8.88 1.40
N SER A 57 -4.65 9.94 2.19
CA SER A 57 -3.84 11.16 2.07
C SER A 57 -2.33 10.88 2.23
N ASP A 58 -1.98 9.85 3.02
CA ASP A 58 -0.60 9.42 3.26
C ASP A 58 0.01 8.57 2.13
N THR A 59 -0.78 8.17 1.13
CA THR A 59 -0.32 7.27 0.07
C THR A 59 0.89 7.78 -0.72
N PRO A 60 1.01 9.08 -1.06
CA PRO A 60 2.19 9.60 -1.75
C PRO A 60 3.48 9.35 -0.96
N TYR A 61 3.47 9.59 0.35
CA TYR A 61 4.61 9.34 1.22
C TYR A 61 4.97 7.86 1.26
N LEU A 62 3.95 7.01 1.35
CA LEU A 62 4.11 5.55 1.41
C LEU A 62 4.71 4.99 0.12
N VAL A 63 4.28 5.50 -1.04
CA VAL A 63 4.87 5.20 -2.37
C VAL A 63 6.31 5.71 -2.47
N CYS A 64 6.61 6.91 -1.95
CA CYS A 64 7.97 7.43 -1.90
C CYS A 64 8.90 6.53 -1.08
N VAL A 65 8.48 6.12 0.12
CA VAL A 65 9.26 5.21 0.99
C VAL A 65 9.48 3.86 0.30
N TRP A 66 8.42 3.29 -0.27
CA TRP A 66 8.51 2.04 -1.02
C TRP A 66 9.51 2.13 -2.20
N GLY A 67 9.45 3.23 -2.96
CA GLY A 67 10.35 3.49 -4.08
C GLY A 67 11.80 3.69 -3.63
N LEU A 68 12.02 4.41 -2.53
CA LEU A 68 13.35 4.62 -1.93
C LEU A 68 13.95 3.29 -1.46
N VAL A 69 13.17 2.45 -0.77
CA VAL A 69 13.61 1.13 -0.33
C VAL A 69 13.91 0.23 -1.53
N ALA A 70 13.05 0.22 -2.54
CA ALA A 70 13.28 -0.52 -3.77
C ALA A 70 14.56 -0.07 -4.51
N LEU A 71 14.80 1.23 -4.59
CA LEU A 71 16.00 1.80 -5.22
C LEU A 71 17.26 1.47 -4.42
N TRP A 72 17.22 1.63 -3.10
CA TRP A 72 18.33 1.29 -2.22
C TRP A 72 18.68 -0.20 -2.33
N MET A 73 17.66 -1.06 -2.33
CA MET A 73 17.83 -2.49 -2.51
C MET A 73 18.44 -2.83 -3.87
N ARG A 74 17.96 -2.19 -4.96
CA ARG A 74 18.52 -2.35 -6.30
C ARG A 74 20.00 -1.94 -6.36
N ARG A 75 20.39 -0.86 -5.68
CA ARG A 75 21.79 -0.44 -5.61
C ARG A 75 22.68 -1.45 -4.89
N GLN A 76 22.18 -2.06 -3.80
CA GLN A 76 22.97 -2.99 -2.99
C GLN A 76 23.04 -4.41 -3.56
N THR A 77 22.01 -4.87 -4.27
CA THR A 77 21.95 -6.24 -4.81
C THR A 77 22.03 -6.31 -6.34
N GLY A 78 22.11 -5.18 -7.04
CA GLY A 78 22.17 -5.11 -8.50
C GLY A 78 20.87 -5.51 -9.23
N SER A 79 19.88 -6.03 -8.50
CA SER A 79 18.62 -6.54 -9.04
C SER A 79 17.43 -5.89 -8.34
N PRO A 80 16.40 -5.44 -9.08
CA PRO A 80 15.15 -4.99 -8.50
C PRO A 80 14.41 -6.21 -7.94
N ARG A 81 14.71 -6.57 -6.70
CA ARG A 81 14.01 -7.63 -5.93
C ARG A 81 12.63 -7.15 -5.46
N LEU A 82 11.85 -6.58 -6.37
CA LEU A 82 10.46 -6.15 -6.15
C LEU A 82 9.52 -7.33 -5.92
N ILE A 83 9.92 -8.51 -6.39
CA ILE A 83 9.16 -9.74 -6.31
C ILE A 83 9.89 -10.68 -5.34
N PRO A 84 9.40 -10.85 -4.10
CA PRO A 84 10.15 -11.55 -3.06
C PRO A 84 10.41 -13.02 -3.39
N TRP A 85 9.48 -13.69 -4.09
CA TRP A 85 9.64 -15.09 -4.51
C TRP A 85 10.69 -15.32 -5.61
N ARG A 86 11.07 -14.29 -6.38
CA ARG A 86 12.20 -14.38 -7.32
C ARG A 86 13.55 -14.33 -6.59
N ALA A 87 13.62 -13.61 -5.47
CA ALA A 87 14.83 -13.56 -4.64
C ALA A 87 15.09 -14.88 -3.91
N THR A 88 14.03 -15.64 -3.58
CA THR A 88 14.15 -16.96 -2.95
C THR A 88 14.73 -18.02 -3.91
N ARG A 89 14.42 -17.95 -5.21
CA ARG A 89 14.91 -18.90 -6.24
C ARG A 89 16.38 -18.74 -6.63
N GLN A 90 17.00 -17.58 -6.36
CA GLN A 90 18.40 -17.33 -6.73
C GLN A 90 19.41 -17.82 -5.67
N ASN A 91 18.92 -18.25 -4.50
CA ASN A 91 19.73 -18.74 -3.39
C ASN A 91 19.61 -20.26 -3.16
N SER A 92 18.99 -20.98 -4.11
CA SER A 92 18.78 -22.43 -4.09
C SER A 92 19.58 -23.11 -5.18
#